data_AF-G4YHP7-F1
#
_entry.id   AF-G4YHP7-F1
#
_cell.length_a   1.000
_cell.length_b   1.000
_cell.length_c   1.000
_cell.angle_alpha   90.00
_cell.angle_beta   90.00
_cell.angle_gamma   90.00
#
_symmetry.space_group_name_H-M   'P 1'
#
loop_
_entity.id
_entity.type
_entity.pdbx_description
1 polymer ?
#
loop_
_entity_poly.entity_id
_entity_poly.type
_entity_poly.pdbx_seq_one_letter_code
_entity_poly.pdbx_strand_id
1 'polypeptide(L)'
;LNNVYIHFHPINTTSHLQPMDAGIIRNFKLKYKKLFVQWVIEQTGPQKRLDLLTAIKFVVDAWNAVSDATIRHCWRHTRIVSGSMS
;
A
#
# COMPACT_ATOMS: atom_id res chain seq x y z
N LEU A 1 12.61 11.52 22.04
CA LEU A 1 12.68 10.56 20.92
C LEU A 1 14.16 10.18 20.80
N ASN A 2 14.63 9.22 21.61
CA ASN A 2 16.07 9.03 21.81
C ASN A 2 16.61 7.74 21.15
N ASN A 3 15.74 6.95 20.51
CA ASN A 3 16.08 5.61 19.98
C ASN A 3 15.61 5.44 18.51
N VAL A 4 15.69 6.49 17.69
CA VAL A 4 15.40 6.40 16.26
C VAL A 4 16.68 6.63 15.48
N TYR A 5 17.07 5.63 14.69
CA TYR A 5 18.25 5.68 13.82
C TYR A 5 17.81 5.80 12.37
N ILE A 6 18.47 6.68 11.62
CA ILE A 6 18.20 6.91 10.20
C ILE A 6 19.31 6.26 9.38
N HIS A 7 18.93 5.45 8.41
CA HIS A 7 19.85 4.79 7.49
C HIS A 7 19.59 5.28 6.06
N PHE A 8 20.65 5.70 5.38
CA PHE A 8 20.58 6.10 3.98
C PHE A 8 20.79 4.89 3.06
N HIS A 9 19.96 4.78 2.03
CA HIS A 9 20.07 3.70 1.06
C HIS A 9 21.06 4.04 -0.05
N PRO A 10 21.79 3.03 -0.58
CA PRO A 10 22.50 3.17 -1.84
C PRO A 10 21.53 3.49 -2.97
N ILE A 11 22.03 4.16 -4.01
CA ILE A 11 21.25 4.48 -5.21
C ILE A 11 20.60 3.21 -5.80
N ASN A 12 19.35 3.34 -6.27
CA ASN A 12 18.57 2.29 -6.95
C ASN A 12 18.24 1.03 -6.11
N THR A 13 18.25 1.13 -4.77
CA THR A 13 17.95 -0.03 -3.90
C THR A 13 16.58 0.02 -3.23
N THR A 14 15.71 0.97 -3.60
CA THR A 14 14.41 1.20 -2.97
C THR A 14 13.52 -0.04 -2.90
N SER A 15 13.30 -0.78 -3.99
CA SER A 15 12.50 -2.02 -3.96
C SER A 15 13.14 -3.17 -3.17
N HIS A 16 14.47 -3.13 -3.00
CA HIS A 16 15.22 -4.14 -2.27
C HIS A 16 15.29 -3.85 -0.76
N LEU A 17 15.29 -2.59 -0.36
CA LEU A 17 15.49 -2.18 1.04
C LEU A 17 14.26 -1.54 1.66
N GLN A 18 13.28 -1.06 0.90
CA GLN A 18 12.11 -0.35 1.43
C GLN A 18 10.85 -1.22 1.31
N PRO A 19 10.26 -1.69 2.43
CA PRO A 19 9.10 -2.60 2.39
C PRO A 19 7.91 -2.00 1.65
N MET A 20 7.74 -0.68 1.73
CA MET A 20 6.69 0.05 1.03
C MET A 20 6.79 -0.13 -0.49
N ASP A 21 8.01 -0.04 -1.03
CA ASP A 21 8.31 -0.21 -2.45
C ASP A 21 8.52 -1.68 -2.86
N ALA A 22 8.75 -2.57 -1.89
CA ALA A 22 8.82 -4.02 -2.10
C ALA A 22 7.45 -4.68 -2.34
N GLY A 23 6.36 -3.89 -2.42
CA GLY A 23 5.06 -4.37 -2.89
C GLY A 23 3.84 -3.87 -2.13
N ILE A 24 4.00 -3.27 -0.94
CA ILE A 24 2.87 -2.75 -0.15
C ILE A 24 2.14 -1.64 -0.92
N ILE A 25 2.87 -0.64 -1.43
CA ILE A 25 2.28 0.46 -2.23
C ILE A 25 1.58 -0.08 -3.47
N ARG A 26 2.18 -1.08 -4.14
CA ARG A 26 1.58 -1.72 -5.31
C ARG A 26 0.26 -2.41 -4.95
N ASN A 27 0.24 -3.19 -3.87
CA ASN A 27 -0.96 -3.89 -3.42
C ASN A 27 -2.07 -2.89 -3.04
N PHE A 28 -1.73 -1.87 -2.25
CA PHE A 28 -2.62 -0.77 -1.89
C PHE A 28 -3.24 -0.10 -3.13
N LYS A 29 -2.42 0.31 -4.11
CA LYS A 29 -2.91 0.93 -5.35
C LYS A 29 -3.84 0.02 -6.14
N LEU A 30 -3.57 -1.30 -6.15
CA LEU A 30 -4.45 -2.28 -6.79
C LEU A 30 -5.81 -2.38 -6.08
N LYS A 31 -5.83 -2.38 -4.74
CA LYS A 31 -7.08 -2.38 -3.95
C LYS A 31 -7.89 -1.12 -4.19
N TYR A 32 -7.24 0.05 -4.16
CA TYR A 32 -7.88 1.32 -4.49
C TYR A 32 -8.46 1.31 -5.90
N LYS A 33 -7.68 0.87 -6.90
CA LYS A 33 -8.14 0.80 -8.29
C LYS A 33 -9.35 -0.12 -8.45
N LYS A 34 -9.41 -1.23 -7.72
CA LYS A 34 -10.59 -2.11 -7.72
C LYS A 34 -11.85 -1.38 -7.24
N LEU A 35 -11.78 -0.67 -6.11
CA LEU A 35 -12.89 0.13 -5.59
C LEU A 35 -13.32 1.22 -6.57
N PHE A 36 -12.35 1.92 -7.15
CA PHE A 36 -12.62 2.96 -8.15
C PHE A 36 -13.33 2.40 -9.39
N VAL A 37 -12.84 1.29 -9.96
CA VAL A 37 -13.46 0.68 -11.14
C VAL A 37 -14.88 0.19 -10.83
N GLN A 38 -15.08 -0.43 -9.66
CA GLN A 38 -16.41 -0.85 -9.23
C GLN A 38 -17.37 0.35 -9.12
N TRP A 39 -16.93 1.43 -8.47
CA TRP A 39 -17.71 2.67 -8.35
C TRP A 39 -18.05 3.29 -9.71
N VAL A 40 -17.14 3.23 -10.69
CA VAL A 40 -17.41 3.70 -12.06
C VAL A 40 -18.49 2.84 -12.73
N ILE A 41 -18.41 1.52 -12.60
CA ILE A 41 -19.37 0.58 -13.21
C ILE A 41 -20.76 0.72 -12.59
N GLU A 42 -20.85 1.00 -11.29
CA GLU A 42 -22.11 1.18 -10.56
C GLU A 42 -22.82 2.50 -10.90
N GLN A 43 -22.18 3.41 -11.63
CA GLN A 43 -22.83 4.65 -12.04
C GLN A 43 -23.81 4.43 -13.18
N THR A 44 -25.08 4.68 -12.91
CA THR A 44 -26.10 4.85 -13.94
C THR A 44 -26.25 6.34 -14.28
N GLY A 45 -26.10 6.71 -15.55
CA GLY A 45 -26.26 8.08 -16.04
C GLY A 45 -24.94 8.80 -16.33
N PRO A 46 -24.94 10.14 -16.43
CA PRO A 46 -23.76 10.90 -16.81
C PRO A 46 -22.62 10.70 -15.81
N GLN A 47 -21.39 10.62 -16.33
CA GLN A 47 -20.20 10.33 -15.55
C GLN A 47 -20.01 11.37 -14.43
N LYS A 48 -20.17 10.94 -13.17
CA LYS A 48 -19.93 11.82 -12.01
C LYS A 48 -18.44 11.87 -11.72
N ARG A 49 -17.96 13.05 -11.31
CA ARG A 49 -16.64 13.21 -10.72
C ARG A 49 -16.61 12.55 -9.35
N LEU A 50 -15.51 11.86 -9.04
CA LEU A 50 -15.28 11.30 -7.71
C LEU A 50 -15.06 12.47 -6.74
N ASP A 51 -15.88 12.58 -5.71
CA ASP A 51 -15.70 13.57 -4.67
C ASP A 51 -14.60 13.15 -3.68
N LEU A 52 -14.05 14.14 -2.97
CA LEU A 52 -12.92 13.94 -2.07
C LEU A 52 -13.25 12.99 -0.90
N LEU A 53 -14.49 13.04 -0.37
CA LEU A 53 -14.88 12.20 0.74
C LEU A 53 -14.92 10.72 0.32
N THR A 54 -15.48 10.43 -0.86
CA THR A 54 -15.49 9.07 -1.41
C THR A 54 -14.07 8.58 -1.71
N ALA A 55 -13.20 9.44 -2.25
CA ALA A 55 -11.80 9.10 -2.49
C ALA A 55 -11.05 8.77 -1.18
N ILE A 56 -11.26 9.53 -0.10
CA ILE A 56 -10.67 9.26 1.21
C ILE A 56 -11.18 7.92 1.77
N LYS A 57 -12.48 7.63 1.64
CA LYS A 57 -13.04 6.33 2.04
C LYS A 57 -12.36 5.18 1.29
N PHE A 58 -12.16 5.31 -0.02
CA PHE A 58 -11.44 4.29 -0.81
C PHE A 58 -9.98 4.11 -0.36
N VAL A 59 -9.30 5.18 0.06
CA VAL A 59 -7.95 5.08 0.62
C VAL A 59 -7.95 4.26 1.91
N VAL A 60 -8.88 4.53 2.83
CA VAL A 60 -9.01 3.79 4.09
C VAL A 60 -9.32 2.32 3.81
N ASP A 61 -10.31 2.04 2.96
CA ASP A 61 -10.71 0.68 2.62
C ASP A 61 -9.60 -0.09 1.90
N ALA A 62 -8.90 0.57 0.97
CA ALA A 62 -7.78 -0.02 0.25
C ALA A 62 -6.62 -0.40 1.18
N TRP A 63 -6.33 0.45 2.18
CA TRP A 63 -5.30 0.17 3.19
C TRP A 63 -5.69 -1.01 4.07
N ASN A 64 -6.92 -1.01 4.61
CA ASN A 64 -7.45 -2.11 5.42
C ASN A 64 -7.51 -3.44 4.66
N ALA A 65 -7.64 -3.39 3.32
CA ALA A 65 -7.62 -4.57 2.46
C ALA A 65 -6.22 -5.10 2.11
N VAL A 66 -5.14 -4.39 2.48
CA VAL A 66 -3.77 -4.92 2.40
C VAL A 66 -3.58 -5.92 3.53
N SER A 67 -3.36 -7.19 3.19
CA SER A 67 -3.24 -8.23 4.20
C SER A 67 -1.92 -8.13 4.98
N ASP A 68 -1.96 -8.52 6.25
CA ASP A 68 -0.76 -8.72 7.09
C ASP A 68 0.26 -9.65 6.43
N ALA A 69 -0.22 -10.68 5.71
CA ALA A 69 0.64 -11.59 4.97
C ALA A 69 1.43 -10.87 3.87
N THR A 70 0.80 -9.93 3.14
CA THR A 70 1.49 -9.07 2.16
C THR A 70 2.52 -8.19 2.83
N ILE A 71 2.16 -7.54 3.95
CA ILE A 71 3.08 -6.69 4.72
C ILE A 71 4.29 -7.50 5.18
N ARG A 72 4.07 -8.60 5.91
CA ARG A 72 5.14 -9.49 6.39
C ARG A 72 6.01 -10.02 5.25
N HIS A 73 5.41 -10.37 4.10
CA HIS A 73 6.16 -10.82 2.93
C HIS A 73 7.10 -9.73 2.40
N CYS A 74 6.63 -8.48 2.27
CA CYS A 74 7.46 -7.36 1.80
C CYS A 74 8.60 -7.05 2.79
N TRP A 75 8.33 -7.05 4.10
CA TRP A 75 9.36 -6.87 5.13
C TRP A 75 10.41 -7.99 5.14
N ARG A 76 9.98 -9.24 4.91
CA ARG A 76 10.90 -10.38 4.78
C ARG A 76 11.72 -10.29 3.49
N HIS A 77 11.09 -9.86 2.40
CA HIS A 77 11.76 -9.67 1.11
C HIS A 77 12.90 -8.65 1.21
N THR A 78 12.70 -7.54 1.95
CA THR A 78 13.75 -6.55 2.15
C THR A 78 14.81 -6.93 3.19
N ARG A 79 14.63 -8.07 3.86
CA ARG A 79 15.55 -8.61 4.89
C ARG A 79 15.79 -7.67 6.07
N ILE A 80 14.96 -6.64 6.27
CA ILE A 80 15.06 -5.76 7.45
C ILE A 80 14.68 -6.53 8.71
N VAL A 81 13.75 -7.48 8.61
CA VAL A 81 13.35 -8.32 9.74
C VAL A 81 13.93 -9.72 9.53
N SER A 82 14.87 -10.12 10.38
CA SER A 82 15.43 -11.47 10.39
C SER A 82 14.50 -12.43 11.14
N GLY A 83 13.94 -13.42 10.45
CA GLY A 83 13.47 -14.70 11.00
C GLY A 83 12.33 -14.70 12.04
N SER A 84 11.19 -15.29 11.63
CA SER A 84 10.02 -15.72 12.44
C SER A 84 9.37 -14.68 13.37
N MET A 85 8.46 -13.86 12.83
CA MET A 85 7.30 -13.43 13.62
C MET A 85 6.35 -14.62 13.70
N SER A 86 6.37 -15.33 14.84
CA SER A 86 5.32 -16.27 15.27
C SER A 86 3.99 -15.54 15.47
#